data_AF-A0A661UM52-F1
#
_entry.id   AF-A0A661UM52-F1
#
_cell.length_a   1.000
_cell.length_b   1.000
_cell.length_c   1.000
_cell.angle_alpha   90.00
_cell.angle_beta   90.00
_cell.angle_gamma   90.00
#
_symmetry.space_group_name_H-M   'P 1'
#
loop_
_entity.id
_entity.type
_entity.pdbx_description
1 polymer ?
#
loop_
_entity_poly.entity_id
_entity_poly.type
_entity_poly.pdbx_seq_one_letter_code
_entity_poly.pdbx_strand_id
1 'polypeptide(L)' 'MAINTDVFMGIDEFKKITGKIMTELQNSSKEPGKDKIYVAGEKEFLNEEKIKKIGVPINPVLEQNIKIMIDELDLEGFEI' A
#
# COMPACT_ATOMS: atom_id res chain seq x y z
N MET A 1 18.12 8.08 1.10
CA MET A 1 18.64 8.79 -0.09
C MET A 1 17.46 9.33 -0.86
N ALA A 2 17.55 10.55 -1.40
CA ALA A 2 16.53 11.13 -2.27
C ALA A 2 17.21 11.65 -3.55
N ILE A 3 16.55 11.53 -4.69
CA ILE A 3 17.06 11.96 -6.00
C ILE A 3 16.00 12.87 -6.63
N ASN A 4 16.41 14.07 -7.06
CA ASN A 4 15.52 15.02 -7.72
C ASN A 4 15.46 14.73 -9.23
N THR A 5 14.29 14.32 -9.72
CA THR A 5 14.06 14.01 -11.14
C THR A 5 14.15 15.23 -12.06
N ASP A 6 13.91 16.44 -11.55
CA ASP A 6 13.93 17.67 -12.35
C ASP A 6 15.33 18.04 -12.84
N VAL A 7 16.37 17.58 -12.14
CA VAL A 7 17.78 17.79 -12.55
C VAL A 7 18.14 16.93 -13.77
N PHE A 8 17.36 15.88 -14.07
CA PHE A 8 17.66 14.93 -15.14
C PHE A 8 16.70 15.04 -16.32
N MET A 9 15.40 15.00 -16.07
CA MET A 9 14.41 14.91 -17.15
C MET A 9 13.06 15.57 -16.87
N GLY A 10 12.85 16.09 -15.65
CA GLY A 10 11.57 16.66 -15.24
C GLY A 10 10.61 15.62 -14.69
N ILE A 11 9.82 16.01 -13.68
CA ILE A 11 8.86 15.13 -13.02
C ILE A 11 7.79 14.57 -13.96
N ASP A 12 7.33 15.34 -14.95
CA ASP A 12 6.26 14.93 -15.85
C ASP A 12 6.72 13.84 -16.82
N GLU A 13 7.88 14.00 -17.44
CA GLU A 13 8.44 12.98 -18.35
C GLU A 13 8.86 11.74 -17.56
N PHE A 14 9.40 11.91 -16.34
CA PHE A 14 9.71 10.78 -15.45
C PHE A 14 8.45 9.96 -15.13
N LYS A 15 7.35 10.60 -14.71
CA LYS A 15 6.07 9.92 -14.43
C LYS A 15 5.53 9.20 -15.65
N LYS A 16 5.58 9.84 -16.82
CA LYS A 16 5.10 9.25 -18.08
C LYS A 16 5.90 8.01 -18.46
N ILE A 17 7.22 8.06 -18.42
CA ILE A 17 8.09 6.92 -18.79
C ILE A 17 7.94 5.79 -17.78
N THR A 18 8.01 6.08 -16.48
CA THR A 18 7.85 5.06 -15.45
C THR A 18 6.48 4.41 -15.50
N GLY A 19 5.41 5.19 -15.68
CA GLY A 19 4.06 4.69 -15.88
C GLY A 19 3.97 3.77 -17.09
N LYS A 20 4.55 4.17 -18.23
CA LYS A 20 4.59 3.34 -19.45
C LYS A 20 5.28 1.99 -19.20
N ILE A 21 6.43 1.98 -18.53
CA ILE A 21 7.16 0.75 -18.17
C ILE A 21 6.27 -0.16 -17.33
N MET A 22 5.58 0.38 -16.32
CA MET A 22 4.69 -0.40 -15.46
C MET A 22 3.50 -1.00 -16.25
N THR A 23 2.89 -0.22 -17.15
CA THR A 23 1.82 -0.70 -18.03
C THR A 23 2.31 -1.81 -18.97
N GLU A 24 3.51 -1.67 -19.55
CA GLU A 24 4.10 -2.71 -20.40
C GLU A 24 4.35 -4.01 -19.62
N LEU A 25 4.87 -3.92 -18.38
CA LEU A 25 5.05 -5.07 -17.51
C LEU A 25 3.73 -5.79 -17.20
N GLN A 26 2.67 -5.04 -16.85
CA GLN A 26 1.35 -5.62 -16.55
C GLN A 26 0.73 -6.35 -17.75
N ASN A 27 1.01 -5.88 -18.96
CA ASN A 27 0.50 -6.44 -20.21
C ASN A 27 1.41 -7.53 -20.82
N SER A 28 2.55 -7.82 -20.20
CA SER A 28 3.45 -8.88 -20.66
C SER A 28 2.85 -10.28 -20.48
N SER A 29 3.49 -11.28 -21.08
CA SER A 29 3.04 -12.67 -21.02
C SER A 29 2.97 -13.16 -19.57
N LYS A 30 1.79 -13.62 -19.17
CA LYS A 30 1.54 -14.19 -17.84
C LYS A 30 1.97 -15.65 -17.80
N GLU A 31 2.46 -16.08 -16.65
CA GLU A 31 2.68 -17.50 -16.39
C GLU A 31 1.34 -18.27 -16.40
N PRO A 32 1.29 -19.51 -16.93
CA PRO A 32 0.07 -20.33 -16.88
C PRO A 32 -0.48 -20.44 -15.46
N GLY A 33 -1.79 -20.21 -15.30
CA GLY A 33 -2.46 -20.21 -14.00
C GLY A 33 -2.32 -18.91 -13.19
N LYS A 34 -1.76 -17.84 -13.77
CA LYS A 34 -1.75 -16.50 -13.18
C LYS A 34 -2.63 -15.54 -13.98
N ASP A 35 -3.53 -14.84 -13.28
CA ASP A 35 -4.48 -13.92 -13.92
C ASP A 35 -3.90 -12.52 -14.16
N LYS A 36 -2.92 -12.11 -13.34
CA LYS A 36 -2.42 -10.73 -13.28
C LYS A 36 -0.95 -10.64 -12.86
N ILE A 37 -0.22 -9.71 -13.45
CA ILE A 37 1.10 -9.26 -13.01
C ILE A 37 0.89 -7.98 -12.21
N TYR A 38 1.40 -7.93 -10.98
CA TYR A 38 1.32 -6.75 -10.12
C TYR A 38 2.61 -5.94 -10.23
N VAL A 39 2.48 -4.62 -10.20
CA VAL A 39 3.63 -3.72 -10.06
C VAL A 39 3.84 -3.34 -8.59
N ALA A 40 5.04 -2.87 -8.26
CA ALA A 40 5.39 -2.51 -6.89
C ALA A 40 4.40 -1.47 -6.33
N GLY A 41 3.85 -1.74 -5.15
CA GLY A 41 2.87 -0.88 -4.47
C GLY A 41 1.42 -1.08 -4.89
N GLU A 42 1.12 -1.82 -5.97
CA GLU A 42 -0.26 -2.01 -6.44
C GLU A 42 -1.12 -2.80 -5.46
N LYS A 43 -0.58 -3.86 -4.84
CA LYS A 43 -1.31 -4.66 -3.86
C LYS A 43 -1.61 -3.86 -2.60
N GLU A 44 -0.64 -3.08 -2.15
CA GLU A 44 -0.73 -2.21 -0.99
C GLU A 44 -1.75 -1.10 -1.24
N PHE A 45 -1.76 -0.48 -2.42
CA PHE A 45 -2.77 0.50 -2.82
C PHE A 45 -4.19 -0.09 -2.78
N LEU A 46 -4.40 -1.26 -3.38
CA LEU A 46 -5.71 -1.92 -3.37
C LEU A 46 -6.14 -2.30 -1.95
N ASN A 47 -5.21 -2.73 -1.11
CA ASN A 47 -5.50 -3.05 0.28
C ASN A 47 -5.80 -1.78 1.09
N GLU A 48 -5.12 -0.67 0.83
CA GLU A 48 -5.38 0.63 1.44
C GLU A 48 -6.78 1.13 1.07
N GLU A 49 -7.17 1.06 -0.20
CA GLU A 49 -8.54 1.40 -0.65
C GLU A 49 -9.60 0.54 0.03
N LYS A 50 -9.32 -0.74 0.25
CA LYS A 50 -10.19 -1.65 1.00
C LYS A 50 -10.30 -1.23 2.46
N ILE A 51 -9.16 -1.03 3.13
CA ILE A 51 -9.09 -0.66 4.56
C ILE A 51 -9.78 0.68 4.83
N LYS A 52 -9.63 1.67 3.94
CA LYS A 52 -10.33 2.96 4.03
C LYS A 52 -11.86 2.79 4.12
N LYS A 53 -12.41 1.72 3.55
CA LYS A 53 -13.85 1.45 3.52
C LYS A 53 -14.33 0.59 4.70
N ILE A 54 -13.51 -0.37 5.15
CA ILE A 54 -13.94 -1.40 6.11
C ILE A 54 -13.25 -1.31 7.47
N GLY A 55 -12.28 -0.41 7.64
CA GLY A 55 -11.39 -0.38 8.79
C GLY A 55 -10.19 -1.34 8.64
N VAL A 56 -9.22 -1.21 9.55
CA VAL A 56 -8.05 -2.09 9.60
C VAL A 56 -8.45 -3.37 10.35
N PRO A 57 -8.42 -4.55 9.71
CA PRO A 57 -8.66 -5.79 10.43
C PRO A 57 -7.48 -6.10 11.36
N ILE A 58 -7.79 -6.36 12.62
CA ILE A 58 -6.83 -6.85 13.62
C ILE A 58 -7.24 -8.24 14.10
N ASN A 59 -6.29 -9.04 14.56
CA ASN A 59 -6.59 -10.34 15.15
C ASN A 59 -6.96 -10.20 16.64
N PRO A 60 -7.64 -11.20 17.25
CA PRO A 60 -8.10 -11.09 18.65
C PRO A 60 -6.98 -10.88 19.67
N VAL A 61 -5.78 -11.41 19.42
CA VAL A 61 -4.63 -11.26 20.32
C VAL A 61 -4.13 -9.81 20.31
N LEU A 62 -4.06 -9.19 19.12
CA LEU A 62 -3.66 -7.80 18.97
C LEU A 62 -4.69 -6.87 19.60
N GLU A 63 -5.98 -7.13 19.39
CA GLU A 63 -7.08 -6.40 20.03
C GLU A 63 -6.95 -6.42 21.56
N GLN A 64 -6.72 -7.60 22.15
CA GLN A 64 -6.51 -7.75 23.59
C GLN A 64 -5.29 -6.96 24.08
N ASN A 65 -4.17 -7.02 23.36
CA ASN A 65 -2.98 -6.27 23.73
C ASN A 65 -3.21 -4.75 23.70
N ILE A 66 -4.01 -4.25 22.74
CA ILE A 66 -4.34 -2.83 22.69
C ILE A 66 -5.25 -2.44 23.87
N LYS A 67 -6.22 -3.28 24.24
CA LYS A 67 -7.08 -3.07 25.42
C LYS A 67 -6.25 -2.98 26.71
N ILE A 68 -5.27 -3.86 26.89
CA ILE A 68 -4.35 -3.81 28.03
C ILE A 68 -3.58 -2.47 28.05
N MET A 69 -3.06 -2.02 26.92
CA MET A 69 -2.34 -0.73 26.86
C MET A 69 -3.24 0.47 27.13
N ILE A 70 -4.51 0.44 26.71
CA ILE A 70 -5.50 1.49 27.00
C ILE A 70 -5.71 1.58 28.53
N ASP A 71 -5.89 0.43 29.18
CA ASP A 71 -6.10 0.34 30.63
C ASP A 71 -4.85 0.76 31.42
N GLU A 72 -3.66 0.29 31.03
CA GLU A 72 -2.39 0.58 31.73
C GLU A 72 -1.98 2.06 31.63
N LEU A 73 -2.37 2.74 30.56
CA LEU A 73 -2.00 4.13 30.28
C LEU A 73 -3.13 5.13 30.57
N ASP A 74 -4.29 4.66 31.07
CA ASP A 74 -5.47 5.47 31.38
C ASP A 74 -5.93 6.34 30.18
N LEU A 75 -6.03 5.71 29.00
CA LEU A 75 -6.38 6.40 27.75
C LEU A 75 -7.90 6.47 27.55
N GLU A 76 -8.42 7.69 27.42
CA GLU A 76 -9.83 7.92 27.11
C GLU A 76 -10.09 8.04 25.61
N GLY A 77 -11.31 7.68 25.16
CA GLY A 77 -11.77 7.89 23.78
C GLY A 77 -11.33 6.83 22.76
N PHE A 78 -10.77 5.71 23.22
CA PHE A 78 -10.41 4.57 22.38
C PHE A 78 -11.32 3.38 22.70
N GLU A 79 -12.27 3.09 21.81
CA GLU A 79 -13.07 1.86 21.83
C GLU A 79 -12.65 1.00 20.63
N ILE A 80 -12.22 -0.24 20.90
CA ILE A 80 -11.72 -1.19 19.89
C ILE A 80 -12.43 -2.53 20.05
#